data_AF-A0A4R8XRY1-F1
#
_entry.id   AF-A0A4R8XRY1-F1
#
_cell.length_a   1.000
_cell.length_b   1.000
_cell.length_c   1.000
_cell.angle_alpha   90.00
_cell.angle_beta   90.00
_cell.angle_gamma   90.00
#
_symmetry.space_group_name_H-M   'P 1'
#
loop_
_entity.id
_entity.type
_entity.pdbx_description
1 polymer ?
#
loop_
_entity_poly.entity_id
_entity_poly.type
_entity_poly.pdbx_seq_one_letter_code
_entity_poly.pdbx_strand_id
1 'polypeptide(L)'
;MNPGTAAMETPQPLRRWWSDPRTAVSTRIYRPESGDSRTSFSDAQALLRTSAIPAPPALLPVTWIDDRSIACLVSSEDDTYGWTPGEIVRWHIDDIPAVQQGRRIDTDLDLFIESLLEEHGPAWESGYRGIIELAEHYHEQFVNAEETPKPHDLRPFQLASQNVIIGLAAFRRDVRSDATAVRFWQTCDVPHVGASEGSRALSALMLCDAFQSGGTMEIRFDGHPEHRVPASLRRYGRTLGLVLGAEIPGGASISPAEARALFWEVTPMPDDLRVRARRYVDGGICSVERLCYTLLSPIWTAKALDFMMAAGSLQRVTAILLGGSAVDNRAARGVEMELMRAALLVEMLIDRLDSRDTAGDDGTTARLFEDTTHGVIWQALDQFAAIAVRGFPPGRVPWSAGAESSGRLVVLPRPHPLPADYIVASKLAASAGFEGVTVMVLTAQDGPGGPVPETMRAPVRLADLDVQIDTKLLAARLGRE
;
A
#
# COMPACT_ATOMS: atom_id res chain seq x y z
N MET A 1 36.40 -13.68 -38.66
CA MET A 1 35.00 -14.03 -38.92
C MET A 1 34.23 -13.78 -37.64
N ASN A 2 33.49 -12.66 -37.57
CA ASN A 2 32.59 -12.41 -36.44
C ASN A 2 31.45 -13.44 -36.52
N PRO A 3 31.09 -14.12 -35.42
CA PRO A 3 29.91 -14.95 -35.40
C PRO A 3 28.72 -14.09 -35.80
N GLY A 4 27.99 -14.54 -36.82
CA GLY A 4 26.99 -13.75 -37.51
C GLY A 4 25.97 -13.15 -36.56
N THR A 5 25.78 -11.84 -36.68
CA THR A 5 24.54 -11.15 -36.35
C THR A 5 23.44 -11.81 -37.17
N ALA A 6 22.85 -12.89 -36.66
CA ALA A 6 21.55 -13.34 -37.11
C ALA A 6 20.65 -12.10 -37.11
N ALA A 7 20.10 -11.75 -38.27
CA ALA A 7 19.20 -10.61 -38.40
C ALA A 7 18.07 -10.84 -37.41
N MET A 8 18.12 -10.10 -36.31
CA MET A 8 17.22 -10.28 -35.20
C MET A 8 15.83 -9.91 -35.72
N GLU A 9 14.92 -10.89 -35.76
CA GLU A 9 13.60 -10.67 -36.31
C GLU A 9 12.94 -9.52 -35.56
N THR A 10 12.62 -8.47 -36.32
CA THR A 10 11.97 -7.26 -35.85
C THR A 10 10.67 -7.64 -35.12
N PRO A 11 10.55 -7.42 -33.79
CA PRO A 11 9.37 -7.84 -33.02
C PRO A 11 8.08 -7.27 -33.61
N GLN A 12 7.17 -8.15 -34.04
CA GLN A 12 5.93 -7.76 -34.71
C GLN A 12 5.09 -6.72 -33.94
N PRO A 13 4.94 -6.82 -32.59
CA PRO A 13 4.14 -5.86 -31.83
C PRO A 13 4.69 -4.42 -31.84
N LEU A 14 6.02 -4.25 -31.89
CA LEU A 14 6.65 -2.92 -31.82
C LEU A 14 6.74 -2.21 -33.18
N ARG A 15 6.63 -2.94 -34.30
CA ARG A 15 6.77 -2.38 -35.67
C ARG A 15 5.81 -1.22 -35.95
N ARG A 16 4.57 -1.33 -35.46
CA ARG A 16 3.55 -0.28 -35.60
C ARG A 16 4.07 1.03 -34.99
N TRP A 17 4.56 0.97 -33.76
CA TRP A 17 5.02 2.13 -33.01
C TRP A 17 6.34 2.68 -33.50
N TRP A 18 7.23 1.85 -34.04
CA TRP A 18 8.45 2.31 -34.71
C TRP A 18 8.18 3.15 -35.96
N SER A 19 7.03 2.90 -36.61
CA SER A 19 6.61 3.62 -37.80
C SER A 19 5.75 4.86 -37.48
N ASP A 20 5.30 5.02 -36.22
CA ASP A 20 4.47 6.15 -35.82
C ASP A 20 5.35 7.42 -35.65
N PRO A 21 5.05 8.53 -36.34
CA PRO A 21 5.82 9.76 -36.21
C PRO A 21 5.74 10.38 -34.81
N ARG A 22 4.67 10.15 -34.04
CA ARG A 22 4.50 10.68 -32.67
C ARG A 22 5.54 10.10 -31.72
N THR A 23 5.93 8.84 -31.91
CA THR A 23 6.97 8.20 -31.09
C THR A 23 8.38 8.60 -31.51
N ALA A 24 8.55 9.15 -32.71
CA ALA A 24 9.86 9.64 -33.17
C ALA A 24 10.26 10.91 -32.42
N VAL A 25 9.26 11.71 -32.03
CA VAL A 25 9.45 12.96 -31.29
C VAL A 25 9.67 12.70 -29.79
N SER A 26 9.10 11.62 -29.25
CA SER A 26 9.16 11.37 -27.80
C SER A 26 10.50 10.85 -27.30
N THR A 27 11.41 10.42 -28.21
CA THR A 27 12.71 9.73 -27.96
C THR A 27 12.65 8.49 -27.05
N ARG A 28 11.53 8.21 -26.38
CA ARG A 28 11.42 7.24 -25.28
C ARG A 28 11.37 5.78 -25.71
N ILE A 29 10.94 5.48 -26.92
CA ILE A 29 10.82 4.08 -27.39
C ILE A 29 12.13 3.63 -28.02
N TYR A 30 12.63 2.47 -27.61
CA TYR A 30 13.81 1.87 -28.22
C TYR A 30 13.55 1.49 -29.68
N ARG A 31 14.47 1.84 -30.59
CA ARG A 31 14.32 1.65 -32.04
C ARG A 31 15.45 0.80 -32.64
N PRO A 32 15.23 0.08 -33.75
CA PRO A 32 16.27 -0.75 -34.36
C PRO A 32 17.45 0.05 -34.96
N GLU A 33 17.19 1.27 -35.43
CA GLU A 33 18.13 2.06 -36.26
C GLU A 33 18.50 3.42 -35.65
N SER A 34 18.39 3.58 -34.32
CA SER A 34 18.76 4.87 -33.72
C SER A 34 20.28 5.08 -33.77
N GLY A 35 20.71 6.20 -34.37
CA GLY A 35 22.11 6.63 -34.32
C GLY A 35 22.57 7.06 -32.92
N ASP A 36 21.64 7.26 -31.99
CA ASP A 36 21.89 7.43 -30.56
C ASP A 36 21.83 6.07 -29.86
N SER A 37 22.96 5.62 -29.32
CA SER A 37 23.09 4.33 -28.63
C SER A 37 22.16 4.19 -27.43
N ARG A 38 21.77 5.30 -26.80
CA ARG A 38 20.85 5.25 -25.63
C ARG A 38 19.42 4.87 -25.99
N THR A 39 19.05 4.95 -27.26
CA THR A 39 17.70 4.63 -27.74
C THR A 39 17.67 3.41 -28.66
N SER A 40 18.79 2.69 -28.79
CA SER A 40 18.84 1.51 -29.65
C SER A 40 18.23 0.29 -28.97
N PHE A 41 17.39 -0.42 -29.71
CA PHE A 41 16.79 -1.69 -29.27
C PHE A 41 17.85 -2.77 -29.03
N SER A 42 18.93 -2.81 -29.82
CA SER A 42 20.04 -3.74 -29.60
C SER A 42 20.74 -3.48 -28.27
N ASP A 43 20.93 -2.20 -27.95
CA ASP A 43 21.68 -1.78 -26.76
C ASP A 43 20.81 -1.99 -25.52
N ALA A 44 19.50 -1.75 -25.61
CA ALA A 44 18.55 -2.08 -24.56
C ALA A 44 18.51 -3.59 -24.26
N GLN A 45 18.57 -4.45 -25.29
CA GLN A 45 18.68 -5.89 -25.09
C GLN A 45 20.03 -6.30 -24.48
N ALA A 46 21.12 -5.66 -24.90
CA ALA A 46 22.42 -5.92 -24.30
C ALA A 46 22.42 -5.53 -22.81
N LEU A 47 21.84 -4.38 -22.46
CA LEU A 47 21.66 -3.93 -21.09
C LEU A 47 20.76 -4.88 -20.29
N LEU A 48 19.67 -5.36 -20.87
CA LEU A 48 18.80 -6.34 -20.22
C LEU A 48 19.54 -7.64 -19.85
N ARG A 49 20.55 -8.04 -20.64
CA ARG A 49 21.39 -9.22 -20.33
C ARG A 49 22.42 -8.97 -19.23
N THR A 50 22.67 -7.71 -18.85
CA THR A 50 23.55 -7.38 -17.72
C THR A 50 22.81 -7.28 -16.39
N SER A 51 21.51 -7.59 -16.36
CA SER A 51 20.75 -7.52 -15.11
C SER A 51 21.27 -8.52 -14.09
N ALA A 52 21.32 -8.10 -12.81
CA ALA A 52 21.79 -8.93 -11.70
C ALA A 52 20.98 -10.23 -11.57
N ILE A 53 19.65 -10.12 -11.73
CA ILE A 53 18.75 -11.26 -11.91
C ILE A 53 18.61 -11.50 -13.43
N PRO A 54 18.94 -12.68 -13.98
CA PRO A 54 18.86 -12.93 -15.42
C PRO A 54 17.44 -12.71 -15.96
N ALA A 55 17.33 -11.86 -17.00
CA ALA A 55 16.05 -11.61 -17.67
C ALA A 55 15.55 -12.84 -18.44
N PRO A 56 14.26 -13.21 -18.29
CA PRO A 56 13.65 -14.22 -19.14
C PRO A 56 13.74 -13.83 -20.62
N PRO A 57 13.95 -14.80 -21.53
CA PRO A 57 14.02 -14.54 -22.97
C PRO A 57 12.69 -14.01 -23.54
N ALA A 58 11.59 -14.15 -22.78
CA ALA A 58 10.26 -13.64 -23.10
C ALA A 58 10.15 -12.10 -23.08
N LEU A 59 11.15 -11.39 -22.55
CA LEU A 59 11.08 -9.94 -22.38
C LEU A 59 11.67 -9.17 -23.58
N LEU A 60 10.88 -8.26 -24.12
CA LEU A 60 11.27 -7.36 -25.21
C LEU A 60 11.32 -5.91 -24.70
N PRO A 61 12.48 -5.22 -24.73
CA PRO A 61 12.58 -3.87 -24.20
C PRO A 61 11.76 -2.86 -25.02
N VAL A 62 11.01 -1.98 -24.35
CA VAL A 62 10.12 -0.99 -24.97
C VAL A 62 10.63 0.43 -24.77
N THR A 63 10.87 0.84 -23.53
CA THR A 63 11.37 2.17 -23.13
C THR A 63 12.18 2.05 -21.84
N TRP A 64 13.08 2.99 -21.57
CA TRP A 64 13.60 3.15 -20.21
C TRP A 64 12.52 3.73 -19.30
N ILE A 65 12.59 3.39 -18.01
CA ILE A 65 11.75 3.98 -16.96
C ILE A 65 12.58 4.99 -16.18
N ASP A 66 13.77 4.55 -15.75
CA ASP A 66 14.81 5.34 -15.11
C ASP A 66 16.19 4.89 -15.61
N ASP A 67 17.26 5.26 -14.91
CA ASP A 67 18.63 4.91 -15.26
C ASP A 67 19.01 3.44 -14.94
N ARG A 68 18.16 2.71 -14.20
CA ARG A 68 18.43 1.35 -13.69
C ARG A 68 17.32 0.35 -13.99
N SER A 69 16.31 0.71 -14.79
CA SER A 69 15.19 -0.16 -15.12
C SER A 69 14.56 0.14 -16.48
N ILE A 70 14.00 -0.91 -17.06
CA ILE A 70 13.44 -0.92 -18.42
C ILE A 70 12.00 -1.41 -18.36
N ALA A 71 11.12 -0.78 -19.14
CA ALA A 71 9.80 -1.33 -19.45
C ALA A 71 9.95 -2.40 -20.55
N CYS A 72 9.49 -3.61 -20.26
CA CYS A 72 9.57 -4.75 -21.16
C CYS A 72 8.17 -5.26 -21.51
N LEU A 73 7.96 -5.56 -22.78
CA LEU A 73 6.81 -6.30 -23.27
C LEU A 73 7.03 -7.80 -23.03
N VAL A 74 6.04 -8.45 -22.44
CA VAL A 74 5.99 -9.90 -22.29
C VAL A 74 5.54 -10.52 -23.62
N SER A 75 6.40 -11.34 -24.23
CA SER A 75 6.14 -11.98 -25.53
C SER A 75 5.61 -13.41 -25.44
N SER A 76 5.80 -14.08 -24.30
CA SER A 76 5.30 -15.42 -24.01
C SER A 76 4.90 -15.54 -22.54
N GLU A 77 4.02 -16.48 -22.22
CA GLU A 77 3.66 -16.80 -20.83
C GLU A 77 4.91 -17.19 -20.03
N ASP A 78 4.94 -16.80 -18.75
CA ASP A 78 5.98 -17.17 -17.80
C ASP A 78 5.34 -17.46 -16.43
N ASP A 79 5.23 -18.75 -16.09
CA ASP A 79 4.64 -19.23 -14.84
C ASP A 79 5.40 -18.74 -13.60
N THR A 80 6.68 -18.42 -13.73
CA THR A 80 7.53 -17.98 -12.61
C THR A 80 7.04 -16.65 -12.05
N TYR A 81 6.66 -15.76 -12.96
CA TYR A 81 6.21 -14.41 -12.62
C TYR A 81 4.70 -14.21 -12.80
N GLY A 82 4.00 -15.20 -13.38
CA GLY A 82 2.56 -15.16 -13.64
C GLY A 82 2.17 -14.15 -14.71
N TRP A 83 3.06 -13.89 -15.68
CA TRP A 83 2.80 -12.90 -16.72
C TRP A 83 1.97 -13.48 -17.87
N THR A 84 1.20 -12.60 -18.50
CA THR A 84 0.46 -12.90 -19.73
C THR A 84 1.10 -12.17 -20.93
N PRO A 85 1.19 -12.79 -22.13
CA PRO A 85 1.64 -12.12 -23.33
C PRO A 85 0.87 -10.83 -23.60
N GLY A 86 1.58 -9.75 -23.94
CA GLY A 86 1.01 -8.42 -24.15
C GLY A 86 1.12 -7.48 -22.96
N GLU A 87 1.34 -8.00 -21.75
CA GLU A 87 1.57 -7.18 -20.56
C GLU A 87 2.90 -6.42 -20.65
N ILE A 88 2.95 -5.26 -19.99
CA ILE A 88 4.17 -4.48 -19.83
C ILE A 88 4.64 -4.58 -18.38
N VAL A 89 5.90 -4.96 -18.19
CA VAL A 89 6.52 -5.14 -16.88
C VAL A 89 7.74 -4.25 -16.73
N ARG A 90 8.07 -3.86 -15.50
CA ARG A 90 9.32 -3.18 -15.15
C ARG A 90 10.37 -4.21 -14.78
N TRP A 91 11.50 -4.20 -15.49
CA TRP A 91 12.65 -5.03 -15.21
C TRP A 91 13.81 -4.18 -14.69
N HIS A 92 14.29 -4.45 -13.48
CA HIS A 92 15.45 -3.76 -12.92
C HIS A 92 16.74 -4.43 -13.37
N ILE A 93 17.77 -3.61 -13.61
CA ILE A 93 19.12 -4.05 -13.97
C ILE A 93 19.95 -4.36 -12.71
N ASP A 94 19.70 -3.63 -11.62
CA ASP A 94 20.42 -3.81 -10.36
C ASP A 94 19.91 -5.02 -9.55
N ASP A 95 20.64 -5.39 -8.51
CA ASP A 95 20.26 -6.43 -7.55
C ASP A 95 19.19 -5.87 -6.59
N ILE A 96 17.95 -6.29 -6.80
CA ILE A 96 16.79 -5.89 -6.01
C ILE A 96 16.05 -7.12 -5.47
N PRO A 97 15.19 -6.97 -4.44
CA PRO A 97 14.38 -8.09 -3.96
C PRO A 97 13.57 -8.73 -5.10
N ALA A 98 13.67 -10.05 -5.25
CA ALA A 98 13.06 -10.79 -6.36
C ALA A 98 11.54 -10.55 -6.49
N VAL A 99 10.85 -10.30 -5.38
CA VAL A 99 9.41 -9.99 -5.35
C VAL A 99 9.07 -8.66 -6.05
N GLN A 100 10.03 -7.75 -6.20
CA GLN A 100 9.86 -6.48 -6.92
C GLN A 100 10.33 -6.55 -8.38
N GLN A 101 10.95 -7.65 -8.79
CA GLN A 101 11.39 -7.82 -10.17
C GLN A 101 10.21 -8.17 -11.08
N GLY A 102 10.13 -7.53 -12.25
CA GLY A 102 9.11 -7.86 -13.25
C GLY A 102 7.70 -7.45 -12.85
N ARG A 103 7.57 -6.39 -12.04
CA ARG A 103 6.26 -5.85 -11.65
C ARG A 103 5.53 -5.31 -12.87
N ARG A 104 4.25 -5.68 -13.02
CA ARG A 104 3.38 -5.17 -14.07
C ARG A 104 3.19 -3.66 -13.94
N ILE A 105 3.41 -2.93 -15.04
CA ILE A 105 3.20 -1.48 -15.16
C ILE A 105 2.11 -1.13 -16.16
N ASP A 106 1.72 -2.05 -17.03
CA ASP A 106 0.52 -1.95 -17.87
C ASP A 106 0.06 -3.33 -18.33
N THR A 107 -1.17 -3.41 -18.84
CA THR A 107 -1.77 -4.65 -19.34
C THR A 107 -1.71 -4.79 -20.86
N ASP A 108 -1.39 -3.72 -21.57
CA ASP A 108 -1.39 -3.68 -23.04
C ASP A 108 -0.35 -2.69 -23.59
N LEU A 109 0.36 -3.08 -24.64
CA LEU A 109 1.40 -2.28 -25.29
C LEU A 109 0.88 -0.98 -25.92
N ASP A 110 -0.25 -1.06 -26.63
CA ASP A 110 -0.80 0.10 -27.32
C ASP A 110 -1.26 1.14 -26.30
N LEU A 111 -2.00 0.70 -25.27
CA LEU A 111 -2.43 1.57 -24.17
C LEU A 111 -1.26 2.16 -23.39
N PHE A 112 -0.20 1.39 -23.18
CA PHE A 112 1.01 1.85 -22.52
C PHE A 112 1.69 2.98 -23.30
N ILE A 113 1.93 2.78 -24.60
CA ILE A 113 2.59 3.78 -25.44
C ILE A 113 1.71 5.02 -25.60
N GLU A 114 0.41 4.88 -25.78
CA GLU A 114 -0.51 6.03 -25.80
C GLU A 114 -0.46 6.82 -24.49
N SER A 115 -0.45 6.12 -23.35
CA SER A 115 -0.36 6.76 -22.03
C SER A 115 0.96 7.51 -21.86
N LEU A 116 2.09 6.96 -22.34
CA LEU A 116 3.39 7.64 -22.30
C LEU A 116 3.43 8.89 -23.18
N LEU A 117 2.84 8.83 -24.38
CA LEU A 117 2.77 9.96 -25.29
C LEU A 117 1.91 11.09 -24.72
N GLU A 118 0.81 10.76 -24.05
CA GLU A 118 -0.05 11.73 -23.37
C GLU A 118 0.66 12.32 -22.14
N GLU A 119 1.22 11.47 -21.27
CA GLU A 119 1.89 11.88 -20.03
C GLU A 119 3.13 12.75 -20.27
N HIS A 120 3.94 12.43 -21.28
CA HIS A 120 5.16 13.17 -21.62
C HIS A 120 4.97 14.17 -22.76
N GLY A 121 3.71 14.43 -23.15
CA GLY A 121 3.37 15.45 -24.12
C GLY A 121 3.41 16.86 -23.53
N PRO A 122 2.79 17.86 -24.19
CA PRO A 122 2.73 19.24 -23.73
C PRO A 122 2.12 19.43 -22.34
N ALA A 123 1.26 18.49 -21.91
CA ALA A 123 0.65 18.50 -20.58
C ALA A 123 1.67 18.36 -19.45
N TRP A 124 2.79 17.67 -19.68
CA TRP A 124 3.82 17.43 -18.67
C TRP A 124 4.45 18.74 -18.18
N GLU A 125 4.96 19.55 -19.11
CA GLU A 125 5.63 20.80 -18.76
C GLU A 125 4.65 21.80 -18.15
N SER A 126 3.43 21.88 -18.70
CA SER A 126 2.37 22.71 -18.13
C SER A 126 1.99 22.30 -16.71
N GLY A 127 1.92 20.99 -16.43
CA GLY A 127 1.62 20.48 -15.09
C GLY A 127 2.74 20.75 -14.10
N TYR A 128 3.99 20.51 -14.51
CA TYR A 128 5.16 20.72 -13.65
C TYR A 128 5.34 22.20 -13.32
N ARG A 129 5.26 23.08 -14.31
CA ARG A 129 5.36 24.52 -14.08
C ARG A 129 4.23 25.03 -13.19
N GLY A 130 3.00 24.59 -13.47
CA GLY A 130 1.82 24.99 -12.72
C GLY A 130 1.88 24.58 -11.23
N ILE A 131 2.44 23.41 -10.91
CA ILE A 131 2.58 23.00 -9.51
C ILE A 131 3.68 23.76 -8.77
N ILE A 132 4.77 24.14 -9.44
CA ILE A 132 5.82 24.99 -8.86
C ILE A 132 5.28 26.39 -8.55
N GLU A 133 4.62 27.02 -9.51
CA GLU A 133 3.98 28.33 -9.32
C GLU A 133 2.93 28.30 -8.20
N LEU A 134 2.13 27.22 -8.13
CA LEU A 134 1.17 27.01 -7.04
C LEU A 134 1.85 26.86 -5.69
N ALA A 135 2.97 26.13 -5.61
CA ALA A 135 3.69 25.91 -4.35
C ALA A 135 4.26 27.20 -3.79
N GLU A 136 4.82 28.07 -4.64
CA GLU A 136 5.28 29.41 -4.25
C GLU A 136 4.12 30.25 -3.70
N HIS A 137 3.01 30.32 -4.44
CA HIS A 137 1.82 31.06 -4.00
C HIS A 137 1.25 30.53 -2.68
N TYR A 138 1.18 29.20 -2.53
CA TYR A 138 0.69 28.55 -1.33
C TYR A 138 1.59 28.86 -0.12
N HIS A 139 2.91 28.88 -0.31
CA HIS A 139 3.87 29.22 0.74
C HIS A 139 3.69 30.67 1.21
N GLU A 140 3.53 31.62 0.29
CA GLU A 140 3.27 33.02 0.61
C GLU A 140 1.94 33.20 1.35
N GLN A 141 0.88 32.57 0.87
CA GLN A 141 -0.47 32.77 1.37
C GLN A 141 -0.72 32.10 2.72
N PHE A 142 -0.23 30.87 2.93
CA PHE A 142 -0.61 30.07 4.10
C PHE A 142 0.55 29.85 5.07
N VAL A 143 1.77 29.60 4.56
CA VAL A 143 2.91 29.29 5.43
C VAL A 143 3.47 30.57 6.04
N ASN A 144 3.81 31.56 5.22
CA ASN A 144 4.38 32.83 5.68
C ASN A 144 3.36 33.68 6.45
N ALA A 145 2.08 33.58 6.12
CA ALA A 145 1.01 34.26 6.83
C ALA A 145 0.52 33.51 8.08
N GLU A 146 1.02 32.29 8.33
CA GLU A 146 0.57 31.40 9.43
C GLU A 146 -0.95 31.10 9.38
N GLU A 147 -1.54 31.06 8.19
CA GLU A 147 -2.95 30.74 7.97
C GLU A 147 -3.16 29.25 7.69
N THR A 148 -4.16 28.64 8.34
CA THR A 148 -4.52 27.25 8.06
C THR A 148 -5.38 27.17 6.80
N PRO A 149 -4.95 26.40 5.77
CA PRO A 149 -5.73 26.22 4.54
C PRO A 149 -7.06 25.52 4.84
N LYS A 150 -8.12 25.92 4.14
CA LYS A 150 -9.43 25.29 4.20
C LYS A 150 -9.54 24.20 3.14
N PRO A 151 -10.52 23.28 3.25
CA PRO A 151 -10.68 22.19 2.28
C PRO A 151 -10.91 22.64 0.83
N HIS A 152 -11.44 23.86 0.61
CA HIS A 152 -11.66 24.43 -0.72
C HIS A 152 -10.46 25.20 -1.27
N ASP A 153 -9.38 25.35 -0.50
CA ASP A 153 -8.15 25.94 -0.98
C ASP A 153 -7.35 24.88 -1.75
N LEU A 154 -6.74 25.29 -2.86
CA LEU A 154 -5.93 24.40 -3.69
C LEU A 154 -4.59 24.15 -3.00
N ARG A 155 -4.37 22.90 -2.58
CA ARG A 155 -3.20 22.50 -1.81
C ARG A 155 -2.22 21.71 -2.70
N PRO A 156 -0.94 22.10 -2.77
CA PRO A 156 0.09 21.28 -3.39
C PRO A 156 0.52 20.17 -2.42
N PHE A 157 0.70 18.96 -2.97
CA PHE A 157 1.18 17.79 -2.26
C PHE A 157 2.44 17.29 -2.95
N GLN A 158 3.49 17.11 -2.17
CA GLN A 158 4.75 16.53 -2.61
C GLN A 158 4.96 15.22 -1.85
N LEU A 159 5.00 14.12 -2.59
CA LEU A 159 5.31 12.81 -2.07
C LEU A 159 6.77 12.49 -2.37
N ALA A 160 7.54 12.20 -1.32
CA ALA A 160 8.92 11.80 -1.43
C ALA A 160 9.17 10.48 -0.68
N SER A 161 10.01 9.64 -1.27
CA SER A 161 10.64 8.51 -0.59
C SER A 161 12.10 8.89 -0.36
N GLN A 162 12.51 8.97 0.91
CA GLN A 162 13.81 9.51 1.32
C GLN A 162 14.06 10.91 0.71
N ASN A 163 15.00 11.01 -0.23
CA ASN A 163 15.43 12.25 -0.87
C ASN A 163 14.92 12.38 -2.32
N VAL A 164 13.98 11.52 -2.73
CA VAL A 164 13.49 11.48 -4.11
C VAL A 164 11.98 11.73 -4.14
N ILE A 165 11.57 12.75 -4.91
CA ILE A 165 10.17 13.03 -5.18
C ILE A 165 9.64 11.96 -6.14
N ILE A 166 8.57 11.29 -5.73
CA ILE A 166 7.91 10.22 -6.51
C ILE A 166 6.51 10.63 -6.99
N GLY A 167 5.99 11.74 -6.47
CA GLY A 167 4.69 12.25 -6.87
C GLY A 167 4.48 13.72 -6.48
N LEU A 168 3.80 14.45 -7.36
CA LEU A 168 3.34 15.81 -7.17
C LEU A 168 1.85 15.87 -7.55
N ALA A 169 1.01 16.40 -6.68
CA ALA A 169 -0.40 16.60 -6.99
C ALA A 169 -0.92 17.91 -6.40
N ALA A 170 -2.02 18.42 -6.94
CA ALA A 170 -2.74 19.52 -6.32
C ALA A 170 -4.24 19.33 -6.45
N PHE A 171 -4.95 19.36 -5.33
CA PHE A 171 -6.39 19.19 -5.31
C PHE A 171 -7.07 19.95 -4.18
N ARG A 172 -8.39 20.13 -4.33
CA ARG A 172 -9.28 20.83 -3.40
C ARG A 172 -10.69 20.26 -3.47
N ARG A 173 -11.49 20.51 -2.43
CA ARG A 173 -12.94 20.33 -2.51
C ARG A 173 -13.56 21.43 -3.38
N ASP A 174 -14.29 21.04 -4.40
CA ASP A 174 -15.18 21.93 -5.13
C ASP A 174 -16.57 21.95 -4.48
N VAL A 175 -16.87 23.05 -3.80
CA VAL A 175 -18.14 23.24 -3.08
C VAL A 175 -19.36 23.25 -4.01
N ARG A 176 -19.18 23.58 -5.30
CA ARG A 176 -20.32 23.67 -6.24
C ARG A 176 -20.81 22.30 -6.70
N SER A 177 -19.88 21.39 -6.92
CA SER A 177 -20.15 20.02 -7.38
C SER A 177 -20.12 18.99 -6.25
N ASP A 178 -19.69 19.42 -5.05
CA ASP A 178 -19.42 18.54 -3.92
C ASP A 178 -18.47 17.38 -4.26
N ALA A 179 -17.47 17.69 -5.09
CA ALA A 179 -16.48 16.76 -5.61
C ALA A 179 -15.06 17.21 -5.24
N THR A 180 -14.06 16.36 -5.47
CA THR A 180 -12.65 16.76 -5.37
C THR A 180 -12.14 17.17 -6.75
N ALA A 181 -11.71 18.42 -6.89
CA ALA A 181 -11.10 18.92 -8.12
C ALA A 181 -9.57 18.80 -8.05
N VAL A 182 -8.99 18.04 -8.98
CA VAL A 182 -7.55 17.85 -9.15
C VAL A 182 -7.07 18.71 -10.31
N ARG A 183 -6.11 19.59 -10.02
CA ARG A 183 -5.53 20.52 -10.99
C ARG A 183 -4.21 20.05 -11.56
N PHE A 184 -3.40 19.39 -10.74
CA PHE A 184 -2.10 18.88 -11.16
C PHE A 184 -1.92 17.46 -10.65
N TRP A 185 -1.35 16.60 -11.49
CA TRP A 185 -1.02 15.22 -11.14
C TRP A 185 0.21 14.79 -11.94
N GLN A 186 1.29 14.45 -11.23
CA GLN A 186 2.52 13.95 -11.82
C GLN A 186 3.11 12.89 -10.91
N THR A 187 3.58 11.82 -11.52
CA THR A 187 4.20 10.70 -10.82
C THR A 187 5.44 10.29 -11.58
N CYS A 188 6.44 9.77 -10.88
CA CYS A 188 7.57 9.13 -11.51
C CYS A 188 7.90 7.82 -10.79
N ASP A 189 8.38 6.86 -11.58
CA ASP A 189 8.98 5.64 -11.06
C ASP A 189 10.47 5.88 -10.82
N VAL A 190 10.99 5.38 -9.70
CA VAL A 190 12.39 5.57 -9.30
C VAL A 190 13.01 4.23 -8.88
N PRO A 191 14.33 4.02 -9.00
CA PRO A 191 14.93 2.68 -8.91
C PRO A 191 14.66 1.92 -7.60
N HIS A 192 14.65 2.64 -6.48
CA HIS A 192 14.53 2.07 -5.13
C HIS A 192 13.08 1.98 -4.63
N VAL A 193 12.10 2.34 -5.45
CA VAL A 193 10.68 2.29 -5.11
C VAL A 193 9.96 1.34 -6.05
N GLY A 194 9.02 0.57 -5.50
CA GLY A 194 8.16 -0.32 -6.26
C GLY A 194 7.45 0.39 -7.41
N ALA A 195 7.13 -0.35 -8.46
CA ALA A 195 6.46 0.21 -9.63
C ALA A 195 5.10 0.83 -9.26
N SER A 196 4.81 2.02 -9.80
CA SER A 196 3.56 2.77 -9.60
C SER A 196 3.24 3.19 -8.16
N GLU A 197 4.18 3.09 -7.21
CA GLU A 197 3.95 3.49 -5.82
C GLU A 197 3.62 4.97 -5.67
N GLY A 198 4.21 5.84 -6.50
CA GLY A 198 3.84 7.26 -6.55
C GLY A 198 2.35 7.46 -6.89
N SER A 199 1.85 6.71 -7.87
CA SER A 199 0.43 6.72 -8.25
C SER A 199 -0.45 6.14 -7.15
N ARG A 200 -0.06 5.01 -6.53
CA ARG A 200 -0.79 4.39 -5.42
C ARG A 200 -0.94 5.36 -4.24
N ALA A 201 0.17 5.93 -3.79
CA ALA A 201 0.20 6.77 -2.60
C ALA A 201 -0.51 8.12 -2.82
N LEU A 202 -0.34 8.77 -3.98
CA LEU A 202 -1.13 9.96 -4.31
C LEU A 202 -2.62 9.66 -4.43
N SER A 203 -2.99 8.49 -4.97
CA SER A 203 -4.40 8.08 -5.06
C SER A 203 -4.99 7.87 -3.67
N ALA A 204 -4.28 7.18 -2.79
CA ALA A 204 -4.69 7.00 -1.39
C ALA A 204 -4.88 8.35 -0.69
N LEU A 205 -3.94 9.28 -0.84
CA LEU A 205 -4.02 10.62 -0.25
C LEU A 205 -5.23 11.40 -0.78
N MET A 206 -5.42 11.42 -2.10
CA MET A 206 -6.53 12.10 -2.76
C MET A 206 -7.90 11.53 -2.31
N LEU A 207 -8.02 10.21 -2.21
CA LEU A 207 -9.26 9.54 -1.82
C LEU A 207 -9.56 9.73 -0.33
N CYS A 208 -8.54 9.72 0.53
CA CYS A 208 -8.69 10.11 1.94
C CYS A 208 -9.16 11.55 2.08
N ASP A 209 -8.61 12.48 1.30
CA ASP A 209 -9.02 13.89 1.33
C ASP A 209 -10.44 14.08 0.78
N ALA A 210 -10.80 13.37 -0.28
CA ALA A 210 -12.16 13.37 -0.84
C ALA A 210 -13.19 12.88 0.19
N PHE A 211 -12.89 11.79 0.89
CA PHE A 211 -13.73 11.26 1.96
C PHE A 211 -13.81 12.22 3.16
N GLN A 212 -12.66 12.67 3.68
CA GLN A 212 -12.61 13.56 4.84
C GLN A 212 -13.29 14.91 4.58
N SER A 213 -13.21 15.39 3.33
CA SER A 213 -13.90 16.60 2.91
C SER A 213 -15.42 16.45 2.86
N GLY A 214 -15.95 15.22 2.91
CA GLY A 214 -17.38 14.92 2.95
C GLY A 214 -18.11 15.21 1.64
N GLY A 215 -17.47 14.94 0.52
CA GLY A 215 -18.06 15.05 -0.82
C GLY A 215 -18.59 13.71 -1.34
N THR A 216 -19.01 13.71 -2.60
CA THR A 216 -19.63 12.55 -3.29
C THR A 216 -18.67 11.41 -3.63
N MET A 217 -17.36 11.57 -3.37
CA MET A 217 -16.24 10.77 -3.92
C MET A 217 -16.01 10.94 -5.43
N GLU A 218 -16.74 11.82 -6.13
CA GLU A 218 -16.39 12.20 -7.50
C GLU A 218 -15.04 12.95 -7.51
N ILE A 219 -14.14 12.56 -8.41
CA ILE A 219 -12.85 13.22 -8.61
C ILE A 219 -12.82 13.83 -10.00
N ARG A 220 -12.56 15.13 -10.11
CA ARG A 220 -12.63 15.89 -11.37
C ARG A 220 -11.25 16.35 -11.81
N PHE A 221 -10.97 16.19 -13.10
CA PHE A 221 -9.72 16.58 -13.77
C PHE A 221 -9.98 17.55 -14.94
N ASP A 222 -11.14 18.19 -14.97
CA ASP A 222 -11.50 19.21 -15.98
C ASP A 222 -10.50 20.38 -16.03
N GLY A 223 -9.89 20.68 -14.89
CA GLY A 223 -8.83 21.66 -14.74
C GLY A 223 -7.40 21.17 -14.93
N HIS A 224 -7.19 19.87 -15.16
CA HIS A 224 -5.88 19.27 -15.38
C HIS A 224 -5.36 19.58 -16.79
N PRO A 225 -4.03 19.72 -17.03
CA PRO A 225 -3.48 19.96 -18.36
C PRO A 225 -3.86 18.91 -19.43
N GLU A 226 -4.12 17.67 -19.02
CA GLU A 226 -4.62 16.64 -19.94
C GLU A 226 -6.14 16.75 -20.23
N HIS A 227 -6.88 17.54 -19.45
CA HIS A 227 -8.36 17.65 -19.48
C HIS A 227 -9.10 16.32 -19.35
N ARG A 228 -8.43 15.32 -18.78
CA ARG A 228 -8.92 13.97 -18.52
C ARG A 228 -8.23 13.39 -17.29
N VAL A 229 -8.70 12.23 -16.82
CA VAL A 229 -8.00 11.44 -15.82
C VAL A 229 -6.55 11.21 -16.31
N PRO A 230 -5.53 11.60 -15.53
CA PRO A 230 -4.13 11.56 -15.93
C PRO A 230 -3.73 10.20 -16.49
N ALA A 231 -2.96 10.20 -17.57
CA ALA A 231 -2.52 8.97 -18.24
C ALA A 231 -1.78 8.02 -17.29
N SER A 232 -0.94 8.54 -16.38
CA SER A 232 -0.26 7.73 -15.36
C SER A 232 -1.23 7.05 -14.39
N LEU A 233 -2.29 7.76 -13.97
CA LEU A 233 -3.32 7.22 -13.08
C LEU A 233 -4.19 6.17 -13.80
N ARG A 234 -4.55 6.40 -15.07
CA ARG A 234 -5.27 5.39 -15.88
C ARG A 234 -4.42 4.14 -16.10
N ARG A 235 -3.13 4.30 -16.37
CA ARG A 235 -2.16 3.19 -16.46
C ARG A 235 -2.11 2.40 -15.17
N TYR A 236 -1.96 3.07 -14.03
CA TYR A 236 -2.01 2.42 -12.73
C TYR A 236 -3.36 1.71 -12.47
N GLY A 237 -4.49 2.33 -12.82
CA GLY A 237 -5.81 1.69 -12.72
C GLY A 237 -5.87 0.37 -13.48
N ARG A 238 -5.33 0.30 -14.70
CA ARG A 238 -5.29 -0.94 -15.49
C ARG A 238 -4.49 -2.05 -14.81
N THR A 239 -3.39 -1.73 -14.13
CA THR A 239 -2.61 -2.76 -13.40
C THR A 239 -3.39 -3.35 -12.23
N LEU A 240 -4.43 -2.67 -11.76
CA LEU A 240 -5.38 -3.13 -10.74
C LEU A 240 -6.64 -3.78 -11.34
N GLY A 241 -6.76 -3.86 -12.68
CA GLY A 241 -7.96 -4.33 -13.36
C GLY A 241 -9.10 -3.32 -13.38
N LEU A 242 -8.80 -2.02 -13.17
CA LEU A 242 -9.77 -0.93 -13.17
C LEU A 242 -9.66 -0.11 -14.45
N VAL A 243 -10.80 0.38 -14.94
CA VAL A 243 -10.86 1.37 -16.03
C VAL A 243 -11.34 2.68 -15.43
N LEU A 244 -10.45 3.67 -15.32
CA LEU A 244 -10.74 4.96 -14.69
C LEU A 244 -11.16 6.00 -15.73
N GLY A 245 -12.22 6.75 -15.43
CA GLY A 245 -12.76 7.80 -16.31
C GLY A 245 -13.56 7.25 -17.49
N ALA A 246 -14.14 6.06 -17.36
CA ALA A 246 -14.98 5.47 -18.41
C ALA A 246 -16.47 5.79 -18.20
N GLU A 247 -16.92 5.90 -16.95
CA GLU A 247 -18.35 6.07 -16.64
C GLU A 247 -18.89 7.48 -16.98
N ILE A 248 -18.05 8.51 -16.90
CA ILE A 248 -18.44 9.90 -17.16
C ILE A 248 -17.98 10.31 -18.58
N PRO A 249 -18.89 10.77 -19.46
CA PRO A 249 -18.55 11.19 -20.81
C PRO A 249 -17.41 12.22 -20.86
N GLY A 250 -16.44 11.98 -21.74
CA GLY A 250 -15.26 12.84 -21.90
C GLY A 250 -14.06 12.45 -21.03
N GLY A 251 -14.23 11.53 -20.06
CA GLY A 251 -13.13 10.99 -19.26
C GLY A 251 -12.43 12.03 -18.38
N ALA A 252 -13.10 13.15 -18.09
CA ALA A 252 -12.60 14.24 -17.26
C ALA A 252 -12.85 14.04 -15.76
N SER A 253 -13.37 12.88 -15.35
CA SER A 253 -13.67 12.60 -13.96
C SER A 253 -13.66 11.10 -13.68
N ILE A 254 -13.26 10.73 -12.47
CA ILE A 254 -13.46 9.42 -11.87
C ILE A 254 -14.80 9.46 -11.13
N SER A 255 -15.70 8.54 -11.47
CA SER A 255 -17.00 8.48 -10.81
C SER A 255 -16.88 8.03 -9.34
N PRO A 256 -17.91 8.23 -8.51
CA PRO A 256 -17.92 7.67 -7.16
C PRO A 256 -17.76 6.15 -7.10
N ALA A 257 -18.21 5.40 -8.11
CA ALA A 257 -18.06 3.94 -8.16
C ALA A 257 -16.61 3.55 -8.47
N GLU A 258 -16.02 4.17 -9.50
CA GLU A 258 -14.61 3.99 -9.86
C GLU A 258 -13.68 4.42 -8.70
N ALA A 259 -14.00 5.52 -8.01
CA ALA A 259 -13.23 6.01 -6.87
C ALA A 259 -13.24 5.05 -5.68
N ARG A 260 -14.39 4.42 -5.36
CA ARG A 260 -14.48 3.39 -4.32
C ARG A 260 -13.69 2.13 -4.69
N ALA A 261 -13.79 1.69 -5.94
CA ALA A 261 -13.03 0.55 -6.43
C ALA A 261 -11.52 0.81 -6.33
N LEU A 262 -11.09 2.00 -6.75
CA LEU A 262 -9.70 2.43 -6.59
C LEU A 262 -9.30 2.49 -5.11
N PHE A 263 -10.14 3.06 -4.24
CA PHE A 263 -9.85 3.19 -2.81
C PHE A 263 -9.61 1.83 -2.16
N TRP A 264 -10.44 0.84 -2.51
CA TRP A 264 -10.29 -0.54 -2.06
C TRP A 264 -8.95 -1.15 -2.47
N GLU A 265 -8.56 -1.00 -3.75
CA GLU A 265 -7.35 -1.61 -4.28
C GLU A 265 -6.06 -0.92 -3.82
N VAL A 266 -6.06 0.41 -3.65
CA VAL A 266 -4.85 1.13 -3.16
C VAL A 266 -4.60 0.97 -1.67
N THR A 267 -5.62 0.54 -0.92
CA THR A 267 -5.53 0.34 0.53
C THR A 267 -4.79 -0.97 0.82
N PRO A 268 -3.65 -0.92 1.54
CA PRO A 268 -2.91 -2.11 1.91
C PRO A 268 -3.72 -2.93 2.93
N MET A 269 -4.19 -4.10 2.50
CA MET A 269 -4.92 -5.06 3.34
C MET A 269 -4.34 -6.45 3.11
N PRO A 270 -3.90 -7.16 4.15
CA PRO A 270 -3.65 -8.60 4.06
C PRO A 270 -4.89 -9.33 3.55
N ASP A 271 -4.71 -10.46 2.86
CA ASP A 271 -5.81 -11.19 2.21
C ASP A 271 -6.93 -11.58 3.19
N ASP A 272 -6.56 -12.06 4.39
CA ASP A 272 -7.51 -12.42 5.43
C ASP A 272 -8.33 -11.20 5.90
N LEU A 273 -7.68 -10.05 6.12
CA LEU A 273 -8.35 -8.79 6.43
C LEU A 273 -9.26 -8.35 5.28
N ARG A 274 -8.79 -8.44 4.04
CA ARG A 274 -9.55 -8.06 2.84
C ARG A 274 -10.83 -8.90 2.71
N VAL A 275 -10.75 -10.21 2.95
CA VAL A 275 -11.91 -11.11 2.96
C VAL A 275 -12.89 -10.74 4.08
N ARG A 276 -12.40 -10.45 5.30
CA ARG A 276 -13.26 -10.01 6.41
C ARG A 276 -13.91 -8.67 6.11
N ALA A 277 -13.13 -7.68 5.71
CA ALA A 277 -13.60 -6.34 5.35
C ALA A 277 -14.69 -6.39 4.28
N ARG A 278 -14.53 -7.26 3.27
CA ARG A 278 -15.55 -7.44 2.22
C ARG A 278 -16.90 -7.88 2.79
N ARG A 279 -16.92 -8.75 3.81
CA ARG A 279 -18.18 -9.14 4.50
C ARG A 279 -18.87 -7.96 5.19
N TYR A 280 -18.11 -7.00 5.71
CA TYR A 280 -18.67 -5.78 6.33
C TYR A 280 -19.24 -4.84 5.26
N VAL A 281 -18.53 -4.69 4.14
CA VAL A 281 -18.97 -3.84 3.02
C VAL A 281 -20.19 -4.43 2.32
N ASP A 282 -20.13 -5.70 1.91
CA ASP A 282 -21.23 -6.38 1.20
C ASP A 282 -22.49 -6.49 2.05
N GLY A 283 -22.33 -6.56 3.38
CA GLY A 283 -23.43 -6.52 4.34
C GLY A 283 -24.08 -5.15 4.49
N GLY A 284 -23.53 -4.09 3.90
CA GLY A 284 -24.00 -2.70 4.05
C GLY A 284 -23.72 -2.10 5.43
N ILE A 285 -22.73 -2.63 6.14
CA ILE A 285 -22.50 -2.34 7.57
C ILE A 285 -21.44 -1.25 7.74
N CYS A 286 -20.46 -1.23 6.86
CA CYS A 286 -19.42 -0.21 6.80
C CYS A 286 -19.23 0.17 5.33
N SER A 287 -19.07 1.46 5.05
CA SER A 287 -18.72 1.91 3.70
C SER A 287 -17.27 1.55 3.37
N VAL A 288 -16.97 1.41 2.07
CA VAL A 288 -15.59 1.18 1.58
C VAL A 288 -14.69 2.31 2.07
N GLU A 289 -15.17 3.54 1.91
CA GLU A 289 -14.44 4.76 2.24
C GLU A 289 -14.04 4.80 3.70
N ARG A 290 -14.97 4.45 4.61
CA ARG A 290 -14.71 4.42 6.05
C ARG A 290 -13.61 3.42 6.41
N LEU A 291 -13.68 2.22 5.85
CA LEU A 291 -12.75 1.14 6.13
C LEU A 291 -11.35 1.47 5.57
N CYS A 292 -11.28 1.93 4.32
CA CYS A 292 -10.05 2.35 3.68
C CYS A 292 -9.41 3.55 4.40
N TYR A 293 -10.20 4.57 4.73
CA TYR A 293 -9.73 5.74 5.49
C TYR A 293 -9.19 5.34 6.87
N THR A 294 -9.86 4.42 7.56
CA THR A 294 -9.41 3.91 8.87
C THR A 294 -7.99 3.34 8.81
N LEU A 295 -7.66 2.62 7.74
CA LEU A 295 -6.34 2.02 7.53
C LEU A 295 -5.31 3.03 7.03
N LEU A 296 -5.69 3.92 6.11
CA LEU A 296 -4.79 4.87 5.46
C LEU A 296 -4.52 6.14 6.28
N SER A 297 -5.39 6.49 7.24
CA SER A 297 -5.20 7.57 8.22
C SER A 297 -4.66 7.07 9.58
N PRO A 298 -3.88 5.97 9.55
CA PRO A 298 -3.55 5.06 10.66
C PRO A 298 -4.43 5.11 11.93
N ILE A 299 -5.76 5.21 11.79
CA ILE A 299 -6.66 5.20 12.95
C ILE A 299 -6.57 3.83 13.61
N TRP A 300 -6.70 2.78 12.80
CA TRP A 300 -6.37 1.42 13.20
C TRP A 300 -5.37 0.82 12.22
N THR A 301 -4.36 0.13 12.71
CA THR A 301 -3.45 -0.62 11.84
C THR A 301 -4.15 -1.84 11.26
N ALA A 302 -3.62 -2.39 10.16
CA ALA A 302 -4.13 -3.65 9.59
C ALA A 302 -4.12 -4.79 10.61
N LYS A 303 -3.08 -4.85 11.47
CA LYS A 303 -2.91 -5.86 12.53
C LYS A 303 -4.05 -5.77 13.56
N ALA A 304 -4.28 -4.56 14.08
CA ALA A 304 -5.34 -4.32 15.06
C ALA A 304 -6.74 -4.52 14.45
N LEU A 305 -6.98 -3.99 13.26
CA LEU A 305 -8.29 -4.09 12.61
C LEU A 305 -8.66 -5.53 12.25
N ASP A 306 -7.71 -6.31 11.72
CA ASP A 306 -7.92 -7.73 11.41
C ASP A 306 -8.30 -8.51 12.67
N PHE A 307 -7.56 -8.32 13.77
CA PHE A 307 -7.91 -8.94 15.05
C PHE A 307 -9.30 -8.52 15.54
N MET A 308 -9.63 -7.23 15.48
CA MET A 308 -10.97 -6.75 15.88
C MET A 308 -12.08 -7.37 15.05
N MET A 309 -11.91 -7.48 13.73
CA MET A 309 -12.89 -8.09 12.83
C MET A 309 -13.01 -9.61 13.00
N ALA A 310 -11.93 -10.27 13.40
CA ALA A 310 -11.90 -11.70 13.67
C ALA A 310 -12.54 -12.08 15.01
N ALA A 311 -12.22 -11.33 16.07
CA ALA A 311 -12.63 -11.64 17.45
C ALA A 311 -13.91 -10.89 17.89
N GLY A 312 -14.23 -9.77 17.25
CA GLY A 312 -15.38 -8.93 17.56
C GLY A 312 -16.66 -9.39 16.87
N SER A 313 -17.80 -9.09 17.49
CA SER A 313 -19.07 -9.17 16.78
C SER A 313 -19.18 -8.02 15.78
N LEU A 314 -19.89 -8.28 14.70
CA LEU A 314 -20.19 -7.34 13.63
C LEU A 314 -20.64 -5.97 14.15
N GLN A 315 -21.64 -5.93 15.02
CA GLN A 315 -22.18 -4.69 15.59
C GLN A 315 -21.14 -3.92 16.41
N ARG A 316 -20.26 -4.63 17.13
CA ARG A 316 -19.26 -4.02 18.01
C ARG A 316 -18.15 -3.37 17.20
N VAL A 317 -17.66 -4.05 16.17
CA VAL A 317 -16.62 -3.52 15.29
C VAL A 317 -17.16 -2.30 14.53
N THR A 318 -18.39 -2.35 14.04
CA THR A 318 -19.04 -1.19 13.42
C THR A 318 -19.11 -0.01 14.37
N ALA A 319 -19.56 -0.22 15.61
CA ALA A 319 -19.60 0.83 16.61
C ALA A 319 -18.20 1.44 16.80
N ILE A 320 -17.15 0.63 16.95
CA ILE A 320 -15.76 1.10 17.07
C ILE A 320 -15.32 1.94 15.86
N LEU A 321 -15.62 1.50 14.63
CA LEU A 321 -15.30 2.22 13.40
C LEU A 321 -16.04 3.56 13.26
N LEU A 322 -17.19 3.71 13.94
CA LEU A 322 -17.96 4.95 14.03
C LEU A 322 -17.60 5.79 15.28
N GLY A 323 -16.57 5.39 16.04
CA GLY A 323 -16.11 6.13 17.21
C GLY A 323 -16.60 5.60 18.56
N GLY A 324 -17.11 4.37 18.59
CA GLY A 324 -17.52 3.63 19.77
C GLY A 324 -18.88 4.03 20.33
N SER A 325 -19.40 3.17 21.20
CA SER A 325 -20.62 3.44 21.96
C SER A 325 -20.49 4.68 22.84
N ALA A 326 -21.62 5.35 23.08
CA ALA A 326 -21.70 6.48 23.98
C ALA A 326 -21.33 6.08 25.43
N VAL A 327 -20.78 7.04 26.18
CA VAL A 327 -20.18 6.82 27.52
C VAL A 327 -21.22 6.43 28.57
N ASP A 328 -22.48 6.82 28.36
CA ASP A 328 -23.63 6.43 29.17
C ASP A 328 -23.95 4.93 29.05
N ASN A 329 -23.73 4.33 27.87
CA ASN A 329 -23.81 2.88 27.68
C ASN A 329 -22.52 2.18 28.14
N ARG A 330 -22.30 2.19 29.45
CA ARG A 330 -21.10 1.63 30.10
C ARG A 330 -20.83 0.16 29.76
N ALA A 331 -21.89 -0.64 29.59
CA ALA A 331 -21.76 -2.05 29.29
C ALA A 331 -21.20 -2.27 27.87
N ALA A 332 -21.80 -1.65 26.85
CA ALA A 332 -21.30 -1.73 25.49
C ALA A 332 -19.89 -1.16 25.38
N ARG A 333 -19.66 0.01 25.99
CA ARG A 333 -18.36 0.66 26.04
C ARG A 333 -17.28 -0.22 26.67
N GLY A 334 -17.58 -0.86 27.81
CA GLY A 334 -16.62 -1.75 28.47
C GLY A 334 -16.19 -2.92 27.59
N VAL A 335 -17.13 -3.54 26.87
CA VAL A 335 -16.82 -4.66 25.98
C VAL A 335 -16.05 -4.21 24.73
N GLU A 336 -16.35 -3.03 24.17
CA GLU A 336 -15.56 -2.42 23.11
C GLU A 336 -14.12 -2.15 23.55
N MET A 337 -13.94 -1.57 24.74
CA MET A 337 -12.62 -1.27 25.30
C MET A 337 -11.77 -2.53 25.46
N GLU A 338 -12.34 -3.64 25.94
CA GLU A 338 -11.61 -4.91 26.04
C GLU A 338 -11.14 -5.42 24.67
N LEU A 339 -11.99 -5.34 23.64
CA LEU A 339 -11.61 -5.75 22.29
C LEU A 339 -10.50 -4.86 21.71
N MET A 340 -10.61 -3.54 21.88
CA MET A 340 -9.63 -2.58 21.38
C MET A 340 -8.29 -2.70 22.10
N ARG A 341 -8.29 -2.89 23.44
CA ARG A 341 -7.07 -3.16 24.21
C ARG A 341 -6.39 -4.44 23.73
N ALA A 342 -7.15 -5.50 23.51
CA ALA A 342 -6.62 -6.75 22.98
C ALA A 342 -6.01 -6.56 21.59
N ALA A 343 -6.65 -5.77 20.72
CA ALA A 343 -6.13 -5.44 19.38
C ALA A 343 -4.81 -4.65 19.44
N LEU A 344 -4.68 -3.67 20.35
CA LEU A 344 -3.43 -2.94 20.55
C LEU A 344 -2.31 -3.83 21.11
N LEU A 345 -2.63 -4.76 22.01
CA LEU A 345 -1.66 -5.75 22.48
C LEU A 345 -1.16 -6.65 21.35
N VAL A 346 -2.04 -7.06 20.43
CA VAL A 346 -1.69 -7.81 19.22
C VAL A 346 -0.74 -7.01 18.33
N GLU A 347 -1.09 -5.76 18.04
CA GLU A 347 -0.26 -4.85 17.23
C GLU A 347 1.14 -4.71 17.83
N MET A 348 1.23 -4.36 19.12
CA MET A 348 2.50 -4.22 19.83
C MET A 348 3.34 -5.50 19.78
N LEU A 349 2.71 -6.67 19.97
CA LEU A 349 3.42 -7.95 19.94
C LEU A 349 3.99 -8.23 18.55
N ILE A 350 3.18 -8.08 17.50
CA ILE A 350 3.62 -8.36 16.14
C ILE A 350 4.74 -7.38 15.76
N ASP A 351 4.63 -6.10 16.07
CA ASP A 351 5.71 -5.13 15.84
C ASP A 351 7.00 -5.50 16.58
N ARG A 352 6.88 -5.99 17.82
CA ARG A 352 8.04 -6.43 18.60
C ARG A 352 8.70 -7.69 18.01
N LEU A 353 7.91 -8.63 17.52
CA LEU A 353 8.42 -9.86 16.89
C LEU A 353 9.00 -9.59 15.50
N ASP A 354 8.49 -8.58 14.81
CA ASP A 354 8.97 -8.21 13.49
C ASP A 354 10.26 -7.39 13.55
N SER A 355 10.49 -6.63 14.62
CA SER A 355 11.70 -5.81 14.77
C SER A 355 12.98 -6.63 14.97
N ARG A 356 13.99 -6.39 14.12
CA ARG A 356 15.39 -6.82 14.25
C ARG A 356 16.09 -5.92 15.26
N ASP A 357 16.77 -6.51 16.24
CA ASP A 357 17.59 -5.77 17.19
C ASP A 357 18.92 -5.35 16.53
N THR A 358 18.98 -4.15 15.97
CA THR A 358 20.18 -3.60 15.34
C THR A 358 21.26 -3.17 16.34
N ALA A 359 21.02 -3.24 17.64
CA ALA A 359 21.99 -2.83 18.66
C ALA A 359 23.11 -3.86 18.87
N GLY A 360 22.91 -5.11 18.43
CA GLY A 360 23.85 -6.23 18.63
C GLY A 360 24.66 -6.68 17.42
N ASP A 361 24.53 -6.02 16.26
CA ASP A 361 25.25 -6.44 15.05
C ASP A 361 26.68 -5.87 15.05
N ASP A 362 27.68 -6.74 14.82
CA ASP A 362 29.13 -6.58 15.10
C ASP A 362 29.85 -5.51 14.25
N GLY A 363 29.33 -4.29 14.18
CA GLY A 363 30.01 -3.09 13.66
C GLY A 363 30.50 -3.16 12.20
N THR A 364 30.17 -4.21 11.45
CA THR A 364 30.70 -4.53 10.13
C THR A 364 29.70 -4.27 9.00
N THR A 365 28.42 -4.14 9.34
CA THR A 365 27.32 -3.76 8.45
C THR A 365 26.91 -2.32 8.73
N ALA A 366 26.91 -1.47 7.69
CA ALA A 366 26.35 -0.13 7.80
C ALA A 366 24.89 -0.24 8.27
N ARG A 367 24.54 0.48 9.34
CA ARG A 367 23.19 0.52 9.90
C ARG A 367 22.24 1.17 8.89
N LEU A 368 21.70 0.37 7.98
CA LEU A 368 20.57 0.76 7.14
C LEU A 368 19.31 0.56 7.99
N PHE A 369 18.66 1.66 8.36
CA PHE A 369 17.38 1.66 9.09
C PHE A 369 16.24 0.92 8.34
N GLU A 370 16.48 0.55 7.08
CA GLU A 370 15.47 0.14 6.11
C GLU A 370 15.22 -1.37 6.05
N ASP A 371 16.08 -2.20 6.65
CA ASP A 371 15.88 -3.66 6.72
C ASP A 371 15.90 -4.15 8.17
N THR A 372 15.08 -3.49 9.00
CA THR A 372 14.94 -3.80 10.43
C THR A 372 13.78 -4.76 10.72
N THR A 373 13.22 -5.42 9.71
CA THR A 373 12.07 -6.31 9.89
C THR A 373 12.37 -7.76 9.52
N HIS A 374 11.78 -8.71 10.25
CA HIS A 374 11.86 -10.13 9.95
C HIS A 374 10.89 -10.58 8.86
N GLY A 375 9.85 -9.78 8.57
CA GLY A 375 8.79 -10.15 7.64
C GLY A 375 7.81 -11.13 8.28
N VAL A 376 7.47 -10.89 9.55
CA VAL A 376 6.58 -11.76 10.32
C VAL A 376 5.21 -11.87 9.68
N ILE A 377 4.72 -13.10 9.58
CA ILE A 377 3.37 -13.40 9.09
C ILE A 377 2.47 -13.68 10.29
N TRP A 378 1.30 -13.04 10.33
CA TRP A 378 0.29 -13.28 11.34
C TRP A 378 -1.04 -13.72 10.72
N GLN A 379 -1.86 -14.38 11.53
CA GLN A 379 -3.21 -14.79 11.19
C GLN A 379 -4.10 -14.74 12.43
N ALA A 380 -5.26 -14.08 12.33
CA ALA A 380 -6.26 -14.10 13.40
C ALA A 380 -7.02 -15.43 13.42
N LEU A 381 -7.17 -16.02 14.61
CA LEU A 381 -7.88 -17.27 14.88
C LEU A 381 -9.23 -16.98 15.55
N ASP A 382 -10.26 -16.77 14.72
CA ASP A 382 -11.60 -16.30 15.11
C ASP A 382 -12.18 -17.05 16.30
N GLN A 383 -12.18 -18.39 16.21
CA GLN A 383 -12.83 -19.26 17.20
C GLN A 383 -12.24 -19.17 18.62
N PHE A 384 -11.02 -18.61 18.75
CA PHE A 384 -10.32 -18.52 20.03
C PHE A 384 -10.05 -17.08 20.47
N ALA A 385 -10.41 -16.09 19.62
CA ALA A 385 -9.97 -14.70 19.78
C ALA A 385 -8.45 -14.64 20.06
N ALA A 386 -7.69 -15.29 19.19
CA ALA A 386 -6.23 -15.46 19.29
C ALA A 386 -5.55 -15.04 17.99
N ILE A 387 -4.23 -14.93 18.01
CA ILE A 387 -3.40 -14.76 16.81
C ILE A 387 -2.37 -15.88 16.71
N ALA A 388 -2.11 -16.36 15.50
CA ALA A 388 -0.96 -17.17 15.16
C ALA A 388 0.09 -16.29 14.48
N VAL A 389 1.34 -16.42 14.89
CA VAL A 389 2.47 -15.61 14.39
C VAL A 389 3.61 -16.54 14.01
N ARG A 390 4.24 -16.30 12.86
CA ARG A 390 5.38 -17.09 12.35
C ARG A 390 6.39 -16.23 11.60
N GLY A 391 7.61 -16.75 11.45
CA GLY A 391 8.65 -16.13 10.63
C GLY A 391 9.60 -15.21 11.39
N PHE A 392 9.53 -15.18 12.73
CA PHE A 392 10.54 -14.55 13.58
C PHE A 392 11.62 -15.58 13.97
N PRO A 393 12.84 -15.16 14.36
CA PRO A 393 13.92 -16.07 14.72
C PRO A 393 13.55 -16.99 15.89
N PRO A 394 13.96 -18.28 15.87
CA PRO A 394 13.75 -19.16 17.02
C PRO A 394 14.56 -18.67 18.22
N GLY A 395 14.01 -18.88 19.43
CA GLY A 395 14.63 -18.46 20.67
C GLY A 395 13.62 -17.93 21.68
N ARG A 396 14.09 -17.04 22.57
CA ARG A 396 13.28 -16.52 23.67
C ARG A 396 12.14 -15.64 23.16
N VAL A 397 10.92 -15.96 23.58
CA VAL A 397 9.72 -15.14 23.29
C VAL A 397 9.80 -13.83 24.09
N PRO A 398 9.59 -12.66 23.47
CA PRO A 398 9.59 -11.37 24.17
C PRO A 398 8.55 -11.37 25.29
N TRP A 399 8.82 -10.60 26.35
CA TRP A 399 7.89 -10.39 27.48
C TRP A 399 7.47 -11.65 28.25
N SER A 400 8.14 -12.77 27.99
CA SER A 400 7.96 -14.01 28.72
C SER A 400 9.01 -14.17 29.83
N ALA A 401 8.65 -14.95 30.85
CA ALA A 401 9.55 -15.35 31.93
C ALA A 401 10.59 -16.43 31.52
N GLY A 402 10.85 -16.60 30.22
CA GLY A 402 11.82 -17.58 29.70
C GLY A 402 11.23 -18.61 28.73
N ALA A 403 10.05 -18.35 28.16
CA ALA A 403 9.49 -19.22 27.13
C ALA A 403 10.34 -19.15 25.86
N GLU A 404 10.50 -20.30 25.20
CA GLU A 404 11.18 -20.42 23.92
C GLU A 404 10.18 -20.77 22.82
N SER A 405 10.49 -20.38 21.58
CA SER A 405 9.70 -20.66 20.40
C SER A 405 10.59 -21.09 19.25
N SER A 406 10.06 -21.98 18.41
CA SER A 406 10.64 -22.40 17.14
C SER A 406 10.45 -21.38 16.00
N GLY A 407 10.12 -20.13 16.32
CA GLY A 407 9.70 -19.11 15.35
C GLY A 407 8.21 -19.19 15.00
N ARG A 408 7.42 -19.86 15.85
CA ARG A 408 5.96 -20.01 15.78
C ARG A 408 5.33 -19.80 17.14
N LEU A 409 4.32 -18.95 17.20
CA LEU A 409 3.67 -18.56 18.45
C LEU A 409 2.17 -18.43 18.23
N VAL A 410 1.37 -18.88 19.19
CA VAL A 410 -0.06 -18.58 19.26
C VAL A 410 -0.34 -17.80 20.54
N VAL A 411 -1.02 -16.66 20.42
CA VAL A 411 -1.24 -15.76 21.54
C VAL A 411 -2.72 -15.44 21.71
N LEU A 412 -3.18 -15.56 22.95
CA LEU A 412 -4.50 -15.12 23.39
C LEU A 412 -4.35 -13.75 24.06
N PRO A 413 -4.63 -12.63 23.36
CA PRO A 413 -4.58 -11.30 23.97
C PRO A 413 -5.75 -11.13 24.94
N ARG A 414 -5.43 -10.96 26.23
CA ARG A 414 -6.37 -10.79 27.33
C ARG A 414 -5.88 -9.64 28.22
N PRO A 415 -6.38 -8.40 28.01
CA PRO A 415 -6.01 -7.26 28.84
C PRO A 415 -6.28 -7.52 30.33
N HIS A 416 -7.37 -8.24 30.62
CA HIS A 416 -7.75 -8.75 31.93
C HIS A 416 -7.94 -10.28 31.86
N PRO A 417 -6.88 -11.08 32.04
CA PRO A 417 -6.96 -12.52 31.86
C PRO A 417 -7.78 -13.19 32.98
N LEU A 418 -8.70 -14.08 32.59
CA LEU A 418 -9.51 -14.89 33.48
C LEU A 418 -8.97 -16.33 33.56
N PRO A 419 -9.27 -17.09 34.64
CA PRO A 419 -8.91 -18.51 34.72
C PRO A 419 -9.33 -19.35 33.51
N ALA A 420 -10.48 -19.00 32.90
CA ALA A 420 -10.98 -19.67 31.70
C ALA A 420 -10.06 -19.49 30.48
N ASP A 421 -9.41 -18.33 30.33
CA ASP A 421 -8.53 -18.05 29.20
C ASP A 421 -7.31 -18.98 29.21
N TYR A 422 -6.78 -19.25 30.40
CA TYR A 422 -5.66 -20.16 30.58
C TYR A 422 -6.04 -21.62 30.29
N ILE A 423 -7.28 -22.02 30.61
CA ILE A 423 -7.80 -23.34 30.22
C ILE A 423 -7.90 -23.45 28.69
N VAL A 424 -8.35 -22.39 28.01
CA VAL A 424 -8.39 -22.35 26.54
C VAL A 424 -6.97 -22.45 25.97
N ALA A 425 -6.02 -21.69 26.51
CA ALA A 425 -4.61 -21.75 26.08
C ALA A 425 -4.03 -23.17 26.24
N SER A 426 -4.23 -23.83 27.38
CA SER A 426 -3.77 -25.20 27.62
C SER A 426 -4.40 -26.22 26.66
N LYS A 427 -5.71 -26.08 26.38
CA LYS A 427 -6.40 -26.96 25.41
C LYS A 427 -5.89 -26.74 23.99
N LEU A 428 -5.62 -25.48 23.63
CA LEU A 428 -5.11 -25.12 22.32
C LEU A 428 -3.70 -25.70 22.11
N ALA A 429 -2.83 -25.59 23.12
CA ALA A 429 -1.49 -26.18 23.12
C ALA A 429 -1.51 -27.71 22.97
N ALA A 430 -2.51 -28.38 23.53
CA ALA A 430 -2.68 -29.84 23.44
C ALA A 430 -3.40 -30.30 22.15
N SER A 431 -3.86 -29.39 21.30
CA SER A 431 -4.62 -29.74 20.09
C SER A 431 -3.68 -30.13 18.94
N ALA A 432 -4.05 -31.15 18.16
CA ALA A 432 -3.22 -31.74 17.09
C ALA A 432 -2.73 -30.72 16.02
N GLY A 433 -3.40 -29.57 15.86
CA GLY A 433 -2.98 -28.51 14.93
C GLY A 433 -1.88 -27.58 15.45
N PHE A 434 -1.53 -27.68 16.74
CA PHE A 434 -0.58 -26.79 17.42
C PHE A 434 0.56 -27.55 18.11
N GLU A 435 0.78 -28.81 17.75
CA GLU A 435 1.92 -29.59 18.26
C GLU A 435 3.25 -28.88 17.96
N GLY A 436 4.05 -28.65 19.01
CA GLY A 436 5.32 -27.94 18.90
C GLY A 436 5.21 -26.41 18.69
N VAL A 437 4.01 -25.84 18.84
CA VAL A 437 3.79 -24.38 18.81
C VAL A 437 3.63 -23.86 20.23
N THR A 438 4.39 -22.81 20.57
CA THR A 438 4.28 -22.14 21.87
C THR A 438 2.94 -21.41 21.95
N VAL A 439 2.13 -21.67 22.97
CA VAL A 439 0.83 -21.01 23.19
C VAL A 439 0.85 -20.20 24.47
N MET A 440 0.57 -18.90 24.38
CA MET A 440 0.70 -17.97 25.51
C MET A 440 -0.53 -17.07 25.67
N VAL A 441 -0.73 -16.58 26.89
CA VAL A 441 -1.70 -15.51 27.17
C VAL A 441 -0.95 -14.18 27.29
N LEU A 442 -1.36 -13.18 26.51
CA LEU A 442 -0.75 -11.85 26.50
C LEU A 442 -1.62 -10.85 27.27
N THR A 443 -1.02 -10.20 28.27
CA THR A 443 -1.72 -9.28 29.18
C THR A 443 -0.91 -8.01 29.42
N ALA A 444 -1.59 -6.93 29.82
CA ALA A 444 -0.99 -5.69 30.32
C ALA A 444 -0.89 -5.66 31.86
N GLN A 445 -1.50 -6.62 32.55
CA GLN A 445 -1.56 -6.72 34.00
C GLN A 445 -0.82 -7.95 34.52
N ASP A 446 -0.48 -7.93 35.81
CA ASP A 446 -0.02 -9.13 36.49
C ASP A 446 -1.11 -10.19 36.49
N GLY A 447 -0.77 -11.40 36.04
CA GLY A 447 -1.71 -12.52 36.02
C GLY A 447 -2.14 -12.90 37.44
N PRO A 448 -3.31 -13.55 37.60
CA PRO A 448 -3.69 -14.14 38.88
C PRO A 448 -2.58 -15.13 39.29
N GLY A 449 -1.91 -14.87 40.41
CA GLY A 449 -0.62 -15.48 40.82
C GLY A 449 -0.63 -16.98 41.11
N GLY A 450 -1.04 -17.81 40.15
CA GLY A 450 -0.97 -19.27 40.19
C GLY A 450 0.03 -19.85 39.18
N PRO A 451 0.26 -21.17 39.20
CA PRO A 451 1.00 -21.90 38.17
C PRO A 451 0.14 -21.95 36.91
N VAL A 452 0.24 -20.90 36.12
CA VAL A 452 -0.58 -20.63 34.95
C VAL A 452 0.29 -20.89 33.70
N PRO A 453 -0.28 -21.35 32.57
CA PRO A 453 0.46 -21.46 31.31
C PRO A 453 1.24 -20.18 30.99
N GLU A 454 2.30 -20.36 30.21
CA GLU A 454 3.28 -19.33 29.86
C GLU A 454 2.58 -18.00 29.52
N THR A 455 2.74 -17.01 30.40
CA THR A 455 2.10 -15.70 30.28
C THR A 455 3.12 -14.68 29.75
N MET A 456 2.67 -13.84 28.83
CA MET A 456 3.42 -12.70 28.30
C MET A 456 2.89 -11.41 28.92
N ARG A 457 3.78 -10.60 29.50
CA ARG A 457 3.42 -9.30 30.09
C ARG A 457 3.91 -8.16 29.21
N ALA A 458 3.02 -7.58 28.43
CA ALA A 458 3.34 -6.42 27.62
C ALA A 458 3.83 -5.26 28.51
N PRO A 459 4.88 -4.53 28.12
CA PRO A 459 5.45 -3.43 28.90
C PRO A 459 4.63 -2.14 28.74
N VAL A 460 3.31 -2.23 28.92
CA VAL A 460 2.36 -1.12 28.75
C VAL A 460 1.31 -1.17 29.86
N ARG A 461 0.84 0.00 30.33
CA ARG A 461 -0.23 0.07 31.31
C ARG A 461 -1.57 0.16 30.58
N LEU A 462 -2.63 -0.36 31.20
CA LEU A 462 -3.98 -0.24 30.64
C LEU A 462 -4.41 1.20 30.40
N ALA A 463 -4.06 2.12 31.29
CA ALA A 463 -4.36 3.54 31.13
C ALA A 463 -3.72 4.13 29.87
N ASP A 464 -2.52 3.68 29.49
CA ASP A 464 -1.83 4.14 28.28
C ASP A 464 -2.53 3.62 27.01
N LEU A 465 -3.02 2.37 27.05
CA LEU A 465 -3.86 1.81 25.98
C LEU A 465 -5.17 2.58 25.86
N ASP A 466 -5.81 2.95 26.97
CA ASP A 466 -7.06 3.70 26.97
C ASP A 466 -6.93 5.08 26.32
N VAL A 467 -5.84 5.80 26.62
CA VAL A 467 -5.55 7.10 25.98
C VAL A 467 -5.37 6.96 24.47
N GLN A 468 -4.68 5.90 24.02
CA GLN A 468 -4.56 5.62 22.58
C GLN A 468 -5.91 5.31 21.96
N ILE A 469 -6.74 4.50 22.62
CA ILE A 469 -8.08 4.14 22.16
C ILE A 469 -8.97 5.37 22.03
N ASP A 470 -9.02 6.23 23.04
CA ASP A 470 -9.84 7.45 23.00
C ASP A 470 -9.41 8.39 21.87
N THR A 471 -8.10 8.50 21.61
CA THR A 471 -7.56 9.26 20.46
C THR A 471 -8.03 8.67 19.13
N LYS A 472 -7.94 7.35 18.97
CA LYS A 472 -8.36 6.64 17.75
C LYS A 472 -9.86 6.75 17.52
N LEU A 473 -10.67 6.64 18.57
CA LEU A 473 -12.12 6.79 18.48
C LEU A 473 -12.54 8.22 18.17
N LEU A 474 -11.84 9.22 18.73
CA LEU A 474 -12.07 10.61 18.36
C LEU A 474 -11.75 10.83 16.88
N ALA A 475 -10.63 10.31 16.39
CA ALA A 475 -10.28 10.37 14.96
C ALA A 475 -11.34 9.68 14.08
N ALA A 476 -11.86 8.53 14.52
CA ALA A 476 -12.93 7.82 13.82
C ALA A 476 -14.23 8.66 13.73
N ARG A 477 -14.60 9.42 14.77
CA ARG A 477 -15.76 10.34 14.74
C ARG A 477 -15.54 11.54 13.81
N LEU A 478 -14.30 12.00 13.69
CA LEU A 478 -13.95 13.17 12.88
C LEU A 478 -13.94 12.86 11.38
N GLY A 479 -13.64 11.61 10.99
CA GLY A 479 -13.99 11.12 9.65
C GLY A 479 -15.51 11.14 9.54
N ARG A 480 -16.10 12.00 8.70
CA ARG A 480 -17.56 12.17 8.60
C ARG A 480 -18.22 11.00 7.87
N GLU A 481 -19.51 10.75 8.17
CA GLU A 481 -20.37 9.78 7.48
C GLU A 481 -20.59 10.13 6.01
#